data_AF-A0A3D1IMV5-F1
#
_entry.id   AF-A0A3D1IMV5-F1
#
_cell.length_a   1.000
_cell.length_b   1.000
_cell.length_c   1.000
_cell.angle_alpha   90.00
_cell.angle_beta   90.00
_cell.angle_gamma   90.00
#
_symmetry.space_group_name_H-M   'P 1'
#
loop_
_entity.id
_entity.type
_entity.pdbx_description
1 polymer ?
#
loop_
_entity_poly.entity_id
_entity_poly.type
_entity_poly.pdbx_seq_one_letter_code
_entity_poly.pdbx_strand_id
1 'polypeptide(L)'
;MTWFILVPETEAADLLDLPEAQLNSIMADGRALSVFLKNERNFPKVNFGAIGNLVPQLHLHIVGRTPEDACWPQPVWGNLPEGPAYTEPEIETLRNQLIEHCDLQPVD
;
A
#
# COMPACT_ATOMS: atom_id res chain seq x y z
N MET A 1 -0.04 -8.38 -9.10
CA MET A 1 0.14 -7.75 -7.77
C MET A 1 0.27 -6.25 -7.96
N THR A 2 -0.29 -5.44 -7.05
CA THR A 2 -0.07 -3.98 -7.02
C THR A 2 0.26 -3.58 -5.59
N TRP A 3 1.28 -2.76 -5.39
CA TRP A 3 1.84 -2.45 -4.06
C TRP A 3 1.94 -0.93 -3.88
N PHE A 4 1.14 -0.40 -2.94
CA PHE A 4 1.24 0.97 -2.47
C PHE A 4 1.98 1.05 -1.14
N ILE A 5 2.70 2.15 -0.94
CA ILE A 5 3.30 2.51 0.34
C ILE A 5 2.66 3.83 0.78
N LEU A 6 1.97 3.83 1.92
CA LEU A 6 1.50 5.05 2.57
C LEU A 6 2.57 5.50 3.56
N VAL A 7 3.03 6.74 3.45
CA VAL A 7 4.03 7.34 4.34
C VAL A 7 3.38 8.50 5.08
N PRO A 8 2.96 8.32 6.35
CA PRO A 8 2.34 9.39 7.11
C PRO A 8 3.32 10.49 7.47
N GLU A 9 2.86 11.74 7.49
CA GLU A 9 3.62 12.87 8.03
C GLU A 9 3.58 12.84 9.57
N THR A 10 4.60 12.22 10.17
CA THR A 10 4.69 12.01 11.62
C THR A 10 6.14 11.77 12.05
N GLU A 11 6.41 12.03 13.33
CA GLU A 11 7.68 11.71 13.98
C GLU A 11 7.68 10.29 14.59
N ALA A 12 6.53 9.61 14.64
CA ALA A 12 6.44 8.26 15.15
C ALA A 12 7.12 7.26 14.20
N ALA A 13 7.90 6.34 14.76
CA ALA A 13 8.51 5.24 14.00
C ALA A 13 7.55 4.05 13.86
N ASP A 14 6.77 3.76 14.91
CA ASP A 14 5.83 2.65 14.97
C ASP A 14 4.37 3.13 14.88
N LEU A 15 3.54 2.37 14.14
CA LEU A 15 2.13 2.69 13.94
C LEU A 15 1.36 2.83 15.27
N LEU A 16 1.71 2.00 16.26
CA LEU A 16 1.01 1.93 17.55
C LEU A 16 1.42 3.04 18.52
N ASP A 17 2.46 3.82 18.19
CA ASP A 17 2.90 4.97 18.98
C ASP A 17 2.17 6.26 18.57
N LEU A 18 1.36 6.20 17.50
CA LEU A 18 0.62 7.36 17.01
C LEU A 18 -0.48 7.81 17.98
N PRO A 19 -0.72 9.13 18.07
CA PRO A 19 -1.94 9.64 18.69
C PRO A 19 -3.19 9.06 18.03
N GLU A 20 -4.22 8.78 18.83
CA GLU A 20 -5.45 8.11 18.36
C GLU A 20 -6.09 8.79 17.14
N ALA A 21 -6.15 10.11 17.11
CA ALA A 21 -6.68 10.86 15.98
C ALA A 21 -5.89 10.60 14.68
N GLN A 22 -4.56 10.56 14.78
CA GLN A 22 -3.69 10.32 13.63
C GLN A 22 -3.76 8.86 13.18
N LEU A 23 -3.75 7.92 14.13
CA LEU A 23 -3.96 6.50 13.84
C LEU A 23 -5.28 6.27 13.11
N ASN A 24 -6.38 6.86 13.58
CA ASN A 24 -7.69 6.73 12.94
C ASN A 24 -7.70 7.28 11.51
N SER A 25 -7.07 8.44 11.28
CA SER A 25 -6.95 9.02 9.94
C SER A 25 -6.18 8.10 8.98
N ILE A 26 -5.00 7.64 9.40
CA ILE A 26 -4.14 6.77 8.60
C ILE A 26 -4.80 5.43 8.29
N MET A 27 -5.53 4.86 9.26
CA MET A 27 -6.28 3.62 9.04
C MET A 27 -7.45 3.83 8.07
N ALA A 28 -8.05 5.02 8.03
CA ALA A 28 -9.06 5.37 7.03
C ALA A 28 -8.45 5.40 5.62
N ASP A 29 -7.27 6.00 5.45
CA ASP A 29 -6.55 6.05 4.18
C ASP A 29 -6.14 4.64 3.71
N GLY A 30 -5.59 3.82 4.61
CA GLY A 30 -5.28 2.42 4.34
C GLY A 30 -6.51 1.60 3.92
N ARG A 31 -7.68 1.89 4.52
CA ARG A 31 -8.95 1.29 4.12
C ARG A 31 -9.39 1.75 2.74
N ALA A 32 -9.26 3.03 2.41
CA ALA A 32 -9.60 3.56 1.08
C ALA A 32 -8.76 2.87 -0.01
N LEU A 33 -7.44 2.77 0.18
CA LEU A 33 -6.55 2.02 -0.72
C LEU A 33 -6.93 0.54 -0.84
N SER A 34 -7.30 -0.10 0.27
CA SER A 34 -7.76 -1.49 0.22
C SER A 34 -9.06 -1.64 -0.57
N VAL A 35 -9.97 -0.67 -0.52
CA VAL A 35 -11.23 -0.68 -1.28
C VAL A 35 -10.93 -0.49 -2.76
N PHE A 36 -10.08 0.49 -3.10
CA PHE A 36 -9.61 0.72 -4.47
C PHE A 36 -8.97 -0.52 -5.11
N LEU A 37 -8.03 -1.17 -4.42
CA LEU A 37 -7.39 -2.39 -4.91
C LEU A 37 -8.40 -3.53 -5.14
N LYS A 38 -9.43 -3.63 -4.31
CA LYS A 38 -10.45 -4.68 -4.45
C LYS A 38 -11.43 -4.38 -5.59
N ASN A 39 -11.94 -3.16 -5.65
CA ASN A 39 -13.03 -2.79 -6.54
C ASN A 39 -12.53 -2.43 -7.95
N GLU A 40 -11.51 -1.58 -8.04
CA GLU A 40 -11.03 -1.06 -9.34
C GLU A 40 -10.00 -1.97 -9.99
N ARG A 41 -9.28 -2.75 -9.16
CA ARG A 41 -8.19 -3.62 -9.61
C ARG A 41 -8.49 -5.11 -9.46
N ASN A 42 -9.69 -5.45 -8.96
CA ASN A 42 -10.19 -6.82 -8.81
C ASN A 42 -9.27 -7.75 -7.99
N PHE A 43 -8.48 -7.21 -7.05
CA PHE A 43 -7.68 -8.06 -6.18
C PHE A 43 -8.57 -8.76 -5.13
N PRO A 44 -8.63 -10.10 -5.08
CA PRO A 44 -9.47 -10.83 -4.12
C PRO A 44 -8.98 -10.67 -2.68
N LYS A 45 -7.70 -10.33 -2.47
CA LYS A 45 -7.10 -10.13 -1.16
C LYS A 45 -6.19 -8.92 -1.14
N VAL A 46 -6.21 -8.18 -0.03
CA VAL A 46 -5.24 -7.13 0.27
C VAL A 46 -4.47 -7.53 1.52
N ASN A 47 -3.14 -7.48 1.48
CA ASN A 47 -2.30 -7.50 2.67
C ASN A 47 -2.01 -6.06 3.10
N PHE A 48 -2.06 -5.83 4.41
CA PHE A 48 -1.75 -4.56 5.06
C PHE A 48 -0.68 -4.85 6.14
N GLY A 49 0.36 -4.03 6.21
CA GLY A 49 1.40 -4.20 7.23
C GLY A 49 2.22 -2.94 7.46
N ALA A 50 2.39 -2.58 8.73
CA ALA A 50 3.45 -1.69 9.19
C ALA A 50 4.67 -2.56 9.53
N ILE A 51 5.72 -2.45 8.73
CA ILE A 51 7.02 -3.06 9.01
C ILE A 51 8.03 -1.90 9.05
N GLY A 52 9.20 -2.08 9.63
CA GLY A 52 10.16 -0.98 9.73
C GLY A 52 11.56 -1.40 10.14
N ASN A 53 11.90 -2.69 10.06
CA ASN A 53 13.14 -3.21 10.63
C ASN A 53 14.41 -2.56 10.06
N LEU A 54 14.36 -2.06 8.81
CA LEU A 54 15.49 -1.43 8.11
C LEU A 54 15.28 0.05 7.81
N VAL A 55 14.06 0.46 7.46
CA VAL A 55 13.69 1.86 7.20
C VAL A 55 12.86 2.35 8.39
N PRO A 56 13.40 3.25 9.26
CA PRO A 56 12.76 3.62 10.51
C PRO A 56 11.61 4.62 10.35
N GLN A 57 11.51 5.31 9.21
CA GLN A 57 10.37 6.17 8.92
C GLN A 57 9.11 5.32 8.81
N LEU A 58 8.06 5.66 9.55
CA LEU A 58 6.80 4.93 9.50
C LEU A 58 6.27 4.87 8.06
N HIS A 59 6.01 3.66 7.59
CA HIS A 59 5.39 3.42 6.32
C HIS A 59 4.51 2.17 6.38
N LEU A 60 3.45 2.17 5.59
CA LEU A 60 2.46 1.12 5.59
C LEU A 60 2.42 0.52 4.20
N HIS A 61 2.54 -0.79 4.14
CA HIS A 61 2.46 -1.55 2.90
C HIS A 61 1.02 -1.99 2.67
N ILE A 62 0.46 -1.65 1.50
CA ILE A 62 -0.88 -2.06 1.07
C ILE A 62 -0.74 -2.80 -0.26
N VAL A 63 -0.92 -4.12 -0.24
CA VAL A 63 -0.56 -5.01 -1.36
C VAL A 63 -1.79 -5.78 -1.84
N GLY A 64 -2.19 -5.57 -3.10
CA GLY A 64 -3.19 -6.37 -3.80
C GLY A 64 -2.60 -7.72 -4.24
N ARG A 65 -3.21 -8.82 -3.78
CA ARG A 65 -2.74 -10.21 -3.93
C ARG A 65 -3.73 -11.06 -4.72
N THR A 66 -3.23 -12.06 -5.44
CA THR A 66 -4.04 -13.10 -6.09
C THR A 66 -3.42 -14.49 -5.85
N PRO A 67 -4.18 -15.59 -5.94
CA PRO A 67 -3.62 -16.93 -5.84
C PRO A 67 -2.52 -17.28 -6.85
N GLU A 68 -2.46 -16.53 -7.95
CA GLU A 68 -1.50 -16.68 -9.05
C GLU A 68 -0.27 -15.78 -8.91
N ASP A 69 -0.21 -14.90 -7.89
CA ASP A 69 0.96 -14.05 -7.71
C ASP A 69 2.19 -14.85 -7.24
N ALA A 70 3.37 -14.31 -7.54
CA ALA A 70 4.66 -14.99 -7.36
C ALA A 70 4.96 -15.44 -5.91
N CYS A 71 4.25 -14.89 -4.93
CA CYS A 71 4.48 -15.22 -3.53
C CYS A 71 3.31 -15.98 -2.91
N TRP A 72 2.20 -16.24 -3.57
CA TRP A 72 1.05 -16.86 -2.90
C TRP A 72 1.37 -18.29 -2.39
N PRO A 73 0.99 -18.67 -1.15
CA PRO A 73 0.30 -17.91 -0.10
C PRO A 73 1.25 -17.18 0.89
N GLN A 74 2.55 -17.18 0.63
CA GLN A 74 3.58 -16.52 1.43
C GLN A 74 3.47 -14.98 1.41
N PRO A 75 4.03 -14.31 2.44
CA PRO A 75 4.19 -12.85 2.43
C PRO A 75 5.15 -12.41 1.34
N VAL A 76 4.90 -11.24 0.74
CA VAL A 76 5.79 -10.66 -0.29
C VAL A 76 7.12 -10.17 0.28
N TRP A 77 7.12 -9.71 1.54
CA TRP A 77 8.32 -9.20 2.21
C TRP A 77 9.33 -10.34 2.39
N GLY A 78 10.49 -10.20 1.74
CA GLY A 78 11.57 -11.19 1.78
C GLY A 78 11.40 -12.41 0.87
N ASN A 79 10.25 -12.58 0.20
CA ASN A 79 10.01 -13.70 -0.72
C ASN A 79 9.73 -13.28 -2.17
N LEU A 80 9.47 -11.99 -2.42
CA LEU A 80 9.19 -11.50 -3.77
C LEU A 80 10.46 -11.56 -4.61
N PRO A 81 10.48 -12.36 -5.71
CA PRO A 81 11.60 -12.32 -6.65
C PRO A 81 11.62 -10.99 -7.40
N GLU A 82 12.77 -10.68 -8.01
CA GLU A 82 12.86 -9.56 -8.94
C GLU A 82 11.83 -9.73 -10.06
N GLY A 83 11.08 -8.66 -10.35
CA GLY A 83 10.01 -8.63 -11.33
C GLY A 83 10.20 -7.47 -12.30
N PRO A 84 9.36 -7.38 -13.35
CA PRO A 84 9.41 -6.25 -14.27
C PRO A 84 9.17 -4.95 -13.51
N ALA A 85 9.91 -3.90 -13.88
CA ALA A 85 9.61 -2.55 -13.44
C ALA A 85 8.27 -2.09 -14.03
N TYR A 86 7.55 -1.27 -13.29
CA TYR A 86 6.41 -0.55 -13.87
C TYR A 86 6.91 0.37 -14.98
N THR A 87 6.19 0.37 -16.09
CA THR A 87 6.36 1.35 -17.16
C THR A 87 5.71 2.67 -16.76
N GLU A 88 6.19 3.79 -17.31
CA GLU A 88 5.62 5.11 -17.04
C GLU A 88 4.10 5.17 -17.30
N PRO A 89 3.57 4.63 -18.42
CA PRO A 89 2.12 4.64 -18.66
C PRO A 89 1.31 3.82 -17.63
N GLU A 90 1.89 2.75 -17.09
CA GLU A 90 1.24 1.99 -16.01
C GLU A 90 1.18 2.81 -14.72
N ILE A 91 2.26 3.53 -14.39
CA ILE A 91 2.32 4.43 -13.23
C ILE A 91 1.31 5.57 -13.38
N GLU A 92 1.24 6.22 -14.55
CA GLU A 92 0.28 7.28 -14.83
C GLU A 92 -1.16 6.78 -14.72
N THR A 93 -1.45 5.59 -15.26
CA THR A 93 -2.77 4.95 -15.14
C THR A 93 -3.13 4.73 -13.67
N LEU A 94 -2.19 4.20 -12.88
CA LEU A 94 -2.41 3.96 -11.45
C LEU A 94 -2.63 5.27 -10.68
N ARG A 95 -1.87 6.33 -10.97
CA ARG A 95 -2.05 7.65 -10.36
C ARG A 95 -3.42 8.24 -10.68
N ASN A 96 -3.82 8.24 -11.95
CA ASN A 96 -5.10 8.81 -12.37
C ASN A 96 -6.28 8.04 -11.74
N GLN A 97 -6.22 6.72 -11.75
CA GLN A 97 -7.24 5.88 -11.13
C GLN A 97 -7.31 6.10 -9.61
N LEU A 98 -6.16 6.24 -8.95
CA LEU A 98 -6.10 6.53 -7.53
C LEU A 98 -6.74 7.88 -7.22
N ILE A 99 -6.40 8.95 -7.95
CA ILE A 99 -6.96 10.30 -7.73
C ILE A 99 -8.47 10.33 -7.98
N GLU A 100 -8.96 9.60 -8.98
CA GLU A 100 -10.39 9.57 -9.31
C GLU A 100 -11.22 8.80 -8.28
N HIS A 101 -10.66 7.73 -7.70
CA HIS A 101 -11.43 6.78 -6.86
C HIS A 101 -11.04 6.79 -5.38
N CYS A 102 -9.95 7.46 -5.02
CA CYS A 102 -9.51 7.69 -3.65
C CYS A 102 -9.23 9.17 -3.47
N ASP A 103 -9.69 9.72 -2.34
CA ASP A 103 -9.38 11.07 -1.90
C ASP A 103 -7.94 11.14 -1.34
N LEU A 104 -6.98 10.59 -2.10
CA LEU A 104 -5.57 10.51 -1.77
C LEU A 104 -4.77 11.06 -2.94
N GLN A 105 -3.76 11.86 -2.63
CA GLN A 105 -2.87 12.44 -3.62
C GLN A 105 -1.52 11.70 -3.59
N PRO A 106 -1.05 11.15 -4.73
CA PRO A 106 0.29 10.61 -4.82
C PRO A 106 1.31 11.74 -4.63
N VAL A 107 2.43 11.44 -3.97
CA VAL A 107 3.58 12.35 -3.92
C VAL A 107 4.21 12.46 -5.31
N ASP A 108 4.66 13.66 -5.68
CA ASP A 108 5.32 13.96 -6.96
C ASP A 108 6.55 13.07 -7.25
#